data_AF-A0A7V9GTA2-F1
#
_entry.id   AF-A0A7V9GTA2-F1
#
_cell.length_a   1.000
_cell.length_b   1.000
_cell.length_c   1.000
_cell.angle_alpha   90.00
_cell.angle_beta   90.00
_cell.angle_gamma   90.00
#
_symmetry.space_group_name_H-M   'P 1'
#
loop_
_entity.id
_entity.type
_entity.pdbx_description
1 polymer ?
#
loop_
_entity_poly.entity_id
_entity_poly.type
_entity_poly.pdbx_seq_one_letter_code
_entity_poly.pdbx_strand_id
1 'polypeptide(L)'
;MVASALRTAGLVACGVIVLSFLLFAADEARSGTQTQLEMLGSEQAAEPAPANERAREQAHSGPREFVDDANDILVSPFADIVDSDSNWVRRGVPLLIGLALYGFLIGLLANYLMPGRR
;
A
#
# COMPACT_ATOMS: atom_id res chain seq x y z
N MET A 1 9.32 15.64 24.12
CA MET A 1 10.09 14.79 23.19
C MET A 1 9.30 13.54 22.79
N VAL A 2 8.81 12.75 23.75
CA VAL A 2 8.00 11.54 23.48
C VAL A 2 6.76 11.80 22.62
N ALA A 3 5.94 12.80 22.94
CA ALA A 3 4.74 13.11 22.16
C ALA A 3 5.06 13.54 20.70
N SER A 4 6.15 14.28 20.50
CA SER A 4 6.60 14.65 19.15
C SER A 4 7.07 13.42 18.37
N ALA A 5 7.83 12.53 19.01
CA ALA A 5 8.28 11.29 18.39
C ALA A 5 7.10 10.38 18.00
N LEU A 6 6.09 10.25 18.86
CA LEU A 6 4.86 9.51 18.55
C LEU A 6 4.12 10.09 17.34
N ARG A 7 3.96 11.42 17.29
CA ARG A 7 3.32 12.08 16.15
C ARG A 7 4.10 11.87 14.85
N THR A 8 5.43 11.99 14.90
CA THR A 8 6.27 11.74 13.72
C THR A 8 6.17 10.28 13.28
N ALA A 9 6.25 9.32 14.20
CA ALA A 9 6.12 7.91 13.88
C ALA A 9 4.75 7.57 13.26
N GLY A 10 3.66 8.08 13.85
CA GLY A 10 2.32 7.92 13.29
C GLY A 10 2.18 8.54 11.90
N LEU A 11 2.76 9.72 11.68
CA LEU A 11 2.74 10.39 10.37
C LEU A 11 3.53 9.61 9.31
N VAL A 12 4.69 9.05 9.68
CA VAL A 12 5.49 8.20 8.78
C VAL A 12 4.73 6.91 8.43
N ALA A 13 4.12 6.24 9.42
CA ALA A 13 3.32 5.04 9.19
C ALA A 13 2.13 5.32 8.26
N CYS A 14 1.38 6.40 8.49
CA CYS A 14 0.31 6.83 7.59
C CYS A 14 0.84 7.13 6.18
N GLY A 15 2.01 7.76 6.07
CA GLY A 15 2.65 8.04 4.78
C GLY A 15 2.97 6.77 3.99
N VAL A 16 3.56 5.77 4.64
CA VAL A 16 3.88 4.46 4.02
C VAL A 16 2.60 3.77 3.55
N ILE A 17 1.59 3.69 4.41
CA ILE A 17 0.32 3.03 4.10
C ILE A 17 -0.40 3.71 2.92
N VAL A 18 -0.48 5.04 2.91
CA VAL A 18 -1.10 5.79 1.80
C VAL A 18 -0.30 5.61 0.51
N LEU A 19 1.03 5.68 0.59
CA LEU A 19 1.88 5.53 -0.59
C LEU A 19 1.74 4.14 -1.21
N SER A 20 1.77 3.07 -0.42
CA SER A 20 1.56 1.69 -0.91
C SER A 20 0.19 1.55 -1.58
N PHE A 21 -0.88 2.08 -0.98
CA PHE A 21 -2.20 2.01 -1.60
C PHE A 21 -2.30 2.80 -2.91
N LEU A 22 -1.67 3.98 -3.00
CA LEU A 22 -1.64 4.75 -4.25
C LEU A 22 -0.89 4.01 -5.36
N LEU A 23 0.23 3.35 -5.02
CA LEU A 23 0.98 2.53 -5.97
C LEU A 23 0.16 1.32 -6.44
N PHE A 24 -0.55 0.65 -5.53
CA PHE A 24 -1.51 -0.40 -5.89
C PHE A 24 -2.61 0.12 -6.82
N ALA A 25 -3.26 1.22 -6.48
CA ALA A 25 -4.35 1.77 -7.28
C ALA A 25 -3.88 2.18 -8.69
N ALA A 26 -2.67 2.72 -8.80
CA ALA A 26 -2.07 3.05 -10.09
C ALA A 26 -1.82 1.79 -10.94
N ASP A 27 -1.40 0.69 -10.32
CA ASP A 27 -1.19 -0.59 -10.99
C ASP A 27 -2.50 -1.26 -11.41
N GLU A 28 -3.53 -1.24 -10.55
CA GLU A 28 -4.84 -1.80 -10.88
C GLU A 28 -5.51 -1.04 -12.04
N ALA A 29 -5.28 0.28 -12.14
CA ALA A 29 -5.72 1.07 -13.29
C ALA A 29 -4.95 0.73 -14.58
N ARG A 30 -3.65 0.45 -14.47
CA ARG A 30 -2.80 0.05 -15.62
C ARG A 30 -3.10 -1.37 -16.10
N SER A 31 -3.33 -2.31 -15.19
CA SER A 31 -3.63 -3.70 -15.53
C SER A 31 -4.93 -3.80 -16.33
N GLY A 32 -5.99 -3.11 -15.88
CA GLY A 32 -7.25 -3.03 -16.63
C GLY A 32 -7.08 -2.46 -18.05
N THR A 33 -6.15 -1.52 -18.23
CA THR A 33 -5.81 -0.95 -19.55
C THR A 33 -5.06 -1.97 -20.42
N GLN A 34 -4.07 -2.69 -19.86
CA GLN A 34 -3.30 -3.69 -20.59
C GLN A 34 -4.16 -4.87 -21.03
N THR A 35 -5.05 -5.37 -20.18
CA THR A 35 -5.97 -6.47 -20.52
C THR A 35 -6.87 -6.13 -21.70
N GLN A 36 -7.33 -4.87 -21.80
CA GLN A 36 -8.12 -4.41 -22.95
C GLN A 36 -7.28 -4.34 -24.22
N LEU A 37 -6.04 -3.84 -24.13
CA LEU A 37 -5.11 -3.80 -25.26
C LEU A 37 -4.70 -5.20 -25.70
N GLU A 38 -4.53 -6.15 -24.79
CA GLU A 38 -4.28 -7.55 -25.11
C GLU A 38 -5.48 -8.17 -25.80
N MET A 39 -6.71 -7.94 -25.34
CA MET A 39 -7.91 -8.43 -26.04
C MET A 39 -8.07 -7.82 -27.45
N LEU A 40 -7.62 -6.58 -27.65
CA LEU A 40 -7.61 -5.90 -28.96
C LEU A 40 -6.42 -6.33 -29.84
N GLY A 41 -5.28 -6.69 -29.24
CA GLY A 41 -4.03 -7.07 -29.91
C GLY A 41 -3.81 -8.59 -30.03
N SER A 42 -4.61 -9.40 -29.35
CA SER A 42 -4.54 -10.88 -29.35
C SER A 42 -5.01 -11.50 -30.65
N GLU A 43 -5.44 -10.71 -31.64
CA GLU A 43 -5.48 -11.18 -33.03
C GLU A 43 -4.06 -11.35 -33.62
N GLN A 44 -2.99 -10.84 -32.99
CA GLN A 44 -1.63 -10.90 -33.56
C GLN A 44 -0.42 -11.10 -32.62
N ALA A 45 -0.52 -11.17 -31.29
CA ALA A 45 0.66 -11.20 -30.41
C ALA A 45 1.04 -12.60 -29.91
N ALA A 46 2.22 -13.08 -30.34
CA ALA A 46 2.89 -14.27 -29.80
C ALA A 46 3.35 -14.05 -28.34
N GLU A 47 3.37 -15.14 -27.55
CA GLU A 47 3.76 -15.13 -26.14
C GLU A 47 5.11 -14.41 -25.88
N PRO A 48 5.23 -13.61 -24.80
CA PRO A 48 6.47 -12.93 -24.49
C PRO A 48 7.57 -13.92 -24.12
N ALA A 49 8.76 -13.75 -24.72
CA ALA A 49 9.91 -14.61 -24.45
C ALA A 49 10.35 -14.52 -22.98
N PRO A 50 10.85 -15.61 -22.36
CA PRO A 50 11.19 -15.69 -20.93
C PRO A 50 12.35 -14.77 -20.47
N ALA A 51 12.96 -14.01 -21.37
CA ALA A 51 13.89 -12.93 -21.06
C ALA A 51 13.15 -11.64 -20.65
N ASN A 52 11.94 -11.41 -21.17
CA ASN A 52 11.09 -10.28 -20.81
C ASN A 52 10.44 -10.46 -19.42
N GLU A 53 10.09 -11.70 -19.06
CA GLU A 53 9.56 -12.03 -17.73
C GLU A 53 10.61 -11.74 -16.63
N ARG A 54 11.84 -12.20 -16.84
CA ARG A 54 12.95 -11.98 -15.89
C ARG A 54 13.38 -10.51 -15.79
N ALA A 55 13.31 -9.76 -16.89
CA ALA A 55 13.56 -8.32 -16.87
C ALA A 55 12.44 -7.54 -16.14
N ARG A 56 11.20 -8.05 -16.19
CA ARG A 56 10.06 -7.50 -15.44
C ARG A 56 10.21 -7.77 -13.94
N GLU A 57 10.58 -8.99 -13.54
CA GLU A 57 10.85 -9.34 -12.13
C GLU A 57 12.01 -8.52 -11.53
N GLN A 58 13.10 -8.33 -12.29
CA GLN A 58 14.25 -7.52 -11.85
C GLN A 58 13.98 -6.01 -11.80
N ALA A 59 13.01 -5.51 -12.57
CA ALA A 59 12.55 -4.13 -12.45
C ALA A 59 11.63 -3.91 -11.23
N HIS A 60 11.08 -4.99 -10.66
CA HIS A 60 10.17 -4.95 -9.52
C HIS A 60 10.88 -5.01 -8.15
N SER A 61 12.18 -5.34 -8.08
CA SER A 61 12.98 -5.37 -6.84
C SER A 61 13.50 -3.99 -6.40
N GLY A 62 12.61 -3.00 -6.39
CA GLY A 62 12.93 -1.58 -6.27
C GLY A 62 12.48 -0.92 -4.96
N PRO A 63 12.55 0.42 -4.87
CA PRO A 63 12.01 1.20 -3.74
C PRO A 63 10.51 0.94 -3.48
N ARG A 64 9.79 0.35 -4.44
CA ARG A 64 8.42 -0.11 -4.28
C ARG A 64 8.29 -1.31 -3.35
N GLU A 65 9.12 -2.34 -3.53
CA GLU A 65 9.11 -3.54 -2.67
C GLU A 65 9.33 -3.15 -1.22
N PHE A 66 10.27 -2.24 -0.96
CA PHE A 66 10.50 -1.70 0.38
C PHE A 66 9.25 -1.01 0.98
N VAL A 67 8.50 -0.25 0.18
CA VAL A 67 7.27 0.42 0.65
C VAL A 67 6.17 -0.61 0.93
N ASP A 68 6.04 -1.61 0.07
CA ASP A 68 5.04 -2.67 0.22
C ASP A 68 5.37 -3.58 1.42
N ASP A 69 6.62 -3.97 1.63
CA ASP A 69 7.07 -4.72 2.82
C ASP A 69 6.82 -3.94 4.13
N ALA A 70 7.17 -2.66 4.12
CA ALA A 70 6.93 -1.80 5.28
C ALA A 70 5.43 -1.67 5.57
N ASN A 71 4.61 -1.53 4.52
CA ASN A 71 3.16 -1.54 4.65
C ASN A 71 2.67 -2.88 5.21
N ASP A 72 3.12 -4.01 4.69
CA ASP A 72 2.70 -5.35 5.11
C ASP A 72 3.00 -5.60 6.59
N ILE A 73 4.15 -5.15 7.09
CA ILE A 73 4.46 -5.19 8.53
C ILE A 73 3.45 -4.35 9.32
N LEU A 74 3.21 -3.10 8.88
CA LEU A 74 2.28 -2.19 9.55
C LEU A 74 0.85 -2.75 9.54
N VAL A 75 0.44 -3.42 8.47
CA VAL A 75 -0.93 -3.91 8.30
C VAL A 75 -1.16 -5.37 8.67
N SER A 76 -0.10 -6.13 8.91
CA SER A 76 -0.16 -7.56 9.27
C SER A 76 -1.16 -7.89 10.39
N PRO A 77 -1.33 -7.10 11.47
CA PRO A 77 -2.25 -7.46 12.54
C PRO A 77 -3.73 -7.41 12.11
N PHE A 78 -4.02 -6.84 10.95
CA PHE A 78 -5.36 -6.64 10.42
C PHE A 78 -5.54 -7.14 8.98
N ALA A 79 -4.53 -7.82 8.42
CA ALA A 79 -4.56 -8.37 7.06
C ALA A 79 -5.67 -9.44 6.90
N ASP A 80 -5.92 -10.24 7.94
CA ASP A 80 -6.86 -11.37 7.91
C ASP A 80 -8.28 -11.01 8.39
N ILE A 81 -8.59 -9.72 8.59
CA ILE A 81 -9.92 -9.30 9.10
C ILE A 81 -11.02 -9.51 8.05
N VAL A 82 -10.67 -9.49 6.76
CA VAL A 82 -11.64 -9.60 5.67
C VAL A 82 -11.20 -10.67 4.69
N ASP A 83 -12.10 -11.62 4.44
CA ASP A 83 -11.97 -12.56 3.33
C ASP A 83 -12.85 -12.07 2.17
N SER A 84 -12.22 -11.70 1.06
CA SER A 84 -12.88 -11.15 -0.13
C SER A 84 -12.05 -11.44 -1.37
N ASP A 85 -12.68 -11.75 -2.49
CA ASP A 85 -11.97 -11.91 -3.77
C ASP A 85 -11.56 -10.56 -4.40
N SER A 86 -12.02 -9.44 -3.84
CA SER A 86 -11.69 -8.11 -4.35
C SER A 86 -10.38 -7.58 -3.79
N ASN A 87 -9.39 -7.32 -4.66
CA ASN A 87 -8.13 -6.67 -4.30
C ASN A 87 -8.36 -5.31 -3.60
N TRP A 88 -9.38 -4.57 -4.02
CA TRP A 88 -9.76 -3.30 -3.40
C TRP A 88 -10.19 -3.47 -1.95
N VAL A 89 -10.90 -4.56 -1.62
CA VAL A 89 -11.30 -4.84 -0.24
C VAL A 89 -10.09 -5.31 0.57
N ARG A 90 -9.31 -6.26 0.03
CA ARG A 90 -8.10 -6.80 0.69
C ARG A 90 -7.06 -5.72 1.01
N ARG A 91 -6.94 -4.67 0.19
CA ARG A 91 -5.99 -3.56 0.44
C ARG A 91 -6.63 -2.34 1.07
N GLY A 92 -7.89 -2.04 0.74
CA GLY A 92 -8.59 -0.85 1.20
C GLY A 92 -9.02 -0.93 2.67
N VAL A 93 -9.46 -2.11 3.13
CA VAL A 93 -9.87 -2.26 4.54
C VAL A 93 -8.67 -2.11 5.48
N PRO A 94 -7.54 -2.82 5.27
CA PRO A 94 -6.33 -2.60 6.07
C PRO A 94 -5.82 -1.16 6.03
N LEU A 95 -5.84 -0.50 4.86
CA LEU A 95 -5.50 0.93 4.73
C LEU A 95 -6.31 1.79 5.70
N LEU A 96 -7.65 1.66 5.70
CA LEU A 96 -8.54 2.48 6.50
C LEU A 96 -8.32 2.23 8.00
N ILE A 97 -8.15 0.97 8.39
CA ILE A 97 -7.85 0.59 9.77
C ILE A 97 -6.50 1.20 10.19
N GLY A 98 -5.46 1.02 9.39
CA GLY A 98 -4.12 1.56 9.66
C GLY A 98 -4.13 3.08 9.82
N LEU A 99 -4.82 3.82 8.94
CA LEU A 99 -4.96 5.28 9.06
C LEU A 99 -5.70 5.70 10.34
N ALA A 100 -6.76 5.00 10.71
CA ALA A 100 -7.48 5.28 11.95
C ALA A 100 -6.60 5.03 13.18
N LEU A 101 -5.86 3.92 13.21
CA LEU A 101 -4.99 3.58 14.34
C LEU A 101 -3.77 4.52 14.43
N TYR A 102 -3.01 4.66 13.35
CA TYR A 102 -1.73 5.38 13.37
C TYR A 102 -1.88 6.90 13.24
N GLY A 103 -2.92 7.37 12.55
CA GLY A 103 -3.20 8.79 12.41
C GLY A 103 -4.02 9.32 13.59
N PHE A 104 -5.21 8.75 13.78
CA PHE A 104 -6.18 9.29 14.73
C PHE A 104 -5.89 8.86 16.18
N LEU A 105 -5.69 7.57 16.46
CA LEU A 105 -5.48 7.12 17.85
C LEU A 105 -4.12 7.54 18.42
N ILE A 106 -3.02 7.44 17.66
CA ILE A 106 -1.72 7.95 18.11
C ILE A 106 -1.75 9.47 18.28
N GLY A 107 -2.42 10.20 17.38
CA GLY A 107 -2.62 11.64 17.52
C GLY A 107 -3.38 12.00 18.80
N LEU A 108 -4.45 11.26 19.11
CA LEU A 108 -5.23 11.41 20.34
C LEU A 108 -4.41 11.08 21.59
N LEU A 109 -3.67 9.96 21.60
CA LEU A 109 -2.78 9.58 22.70
C LEU A 109 -1.69 10.64 22.94
N ALA A 110 -1.07 11.17 21.88
CA ALA A 110 -0.07 12.22 22.00
C ALA A 110 -0.66 13.52 22.58
N ASN A 111 -1.91 13.84 22.25
CA ASN A 111 -2.64 14.97 22.82
C ASN A 111 -3.04 14.74 24.29
N TYR A 112 -3.45 13.52 24.63
CA TYR A 112 -3.82 13.14 26.00
C TYR A 112 -2.61 13.14 26.94
N LEU A 113 -1.46 12.62 26.49
CA LEU A 113 -0.22 12.58 27.27
C LEU A 113 0.46 13.95 27.42
N MET A 114 0.14 14.94 26.57
CA MET A 114 0.60 16.32 26.70
C MET A 114 -0.51 17.32 26.37
N PRO A 115 -1.44 17.57 27.31
CA PRO A 115 -2.58 18.47 27.09
C PRO A 115 -2.21 19.96 26.86
N GLY A 116 -0.97 20.36 27.12
CA GLY A 116 -0.58 21.76 27.37
C GLY A 116 0.24 22.48 26.31
N ARG A 117 0.30 22.04 25.05
CA ARG A 117 1.00 22.77 23.98
C ARG A 117 0.12 22.95 22.75
N ARG A 118 -0.79 23.93 22.85
CA ARG A 118 -1.32 24.65 21.69
C ARG A 118 -0.65 26.02 21.64
#